data_AF-A0A9E4MLV2-F1
#
_entry.id   AF-A0A9E4MLV2-F1
#
_cell.length_a   1.000
_cell.length_b   1.000
_cell.length_c   1.000
_cell.angle_alpha   90.00
_cell.angle_beta   90.00
_cell.angle_gamma   90.00
#
_symmetry.space_group_name_H-M   'P 1'
#
loop_
_entity.id
_entity.type
_entity.pdbx_description
1 polymer ?
#
loop_
_entity_poly.entity_id
_entity_poly.type
_entity_poly.pdbx_seq_one_letter_code
_entity_poly.pdbx_strand_id
1 'polypeptide(L)'
;MTLKRPKRVKWYQWKDIQARSPLFRSFDKCLWFRIYLAFIIAYIGLLFVNRIENWVAGETICQVQDTALHCITQEILSLITVDHIESFSIFTVAALYLLESRKRRQRAIYEAWQVVDSAATSGVSASRARLKALEDLNNEGVSLDGLDISQAYLKQINLSGASLSEANLEGANLQGSSLSHANLSGANLQGADLQGANLHETNLTGANLTGANLEGANLKCADFQGANLQGSHLKQAYSLRKAKFVQANLSAVDFQGVNLRGANLKQANLCEANLTDANLSEANLEQAELMGAELQGANVKGANLRQAYLVRTNHLREVQNLREADLQGANLTRANLRDVNLQQAQLEKANLQLAILQGADLREANLTKANLREAKLQEAKLQGANFERANLEAANLAQANFQGANLTDANLCGACLNHTQFYQAILIRVDFYSVDDLFHTDFQDANFKEANLKGANLRGVHLKNANFHQANLKHANLSDAEIINPLQIQSAQNYWEAEYNDDFRQKIHL
;
A
#
# COMPACT_ATOMS: atom_id res chain seq x y z
N MET A 1 -8.00 43.60 9.59
CA MET A 1 -8.61 42.29 9.92
C MET A 1 -7.97 41.79 11.20
N THR A 2 -8.76 41.67 12.26
CA THR A 2 -8.36 41.21 13.59
C THR A 2 -7.91 39.75 13.55
N LEU A 3 -6.61 39.53 13.75
CA LEU A 3 -6.02 38.20 13.92
C LEU A 3 -6.65 37.51 15.14
N LYS A 4 -7.42 36.44 14.89
CA LYS A 4 -7.87 35.52 15.94
C LYS A 4 -6.62 34.94 16.60
N ARG A 5 -6.48 35.15 17.92
CA ARG A 5 -5.52 34.41 18.75
C ARG A 5 -5.72 32.91 18.51
N PRO A 6 -4.67 32.11 18.29
CA PRO A 6 -4.80 30.66 18.30
C PRO A 6 -5.47 30.23 19.60
N LYS A 7 -6.43 29.31 19.51
CA LYS A 7 -7.10 28.74 20.69
C LYS A 7 -6.00 28.23 21.62
N ARG A 8 -5.87 28.84 22.81
CA ARG A 8 -5.05 28.26 23.89
C ARG A 8 -5.46 26.80 24.01
N VAL A 9 -4.55 25.88 23.69
CA VAL A 9 -4.72 24.46 23.98
C VAL A 9 -5.12 24.39 25.45
N LYS A 10 -6.33 23.92 25.71
CA LYS A 10 -6.85 23.80 27.07
C LYS A 10 -6.02 22.72 27.74
N TRP A 11 -5.14 23.13 28.65
CA TRP A 11 -4.24 22.33 29.51
C TRP A 11 -4.99 21.34 30.42
N TYR A 12 -5.82 20.49 29.85
CA TYR A 12 -6.80 19.67 30.57
C TYR A 12 -6.57 18.20 30.27
N GLN A 13 -5.45 17.64 30.75
CA GLN A 13 -5.35 16.19 31.01
C GLN A 13 -4.17 15.75 31.89
N TRP A 14 -3.57 16.63 32.69
CA TRP A 14 -2.65 16.20 33.77
C TRP A 14 -3.36 15.62 35.01
N LYS A 15 -4.68 15.40 34.94
CA LYS A 15 -5.47 14.94 36.10
C LYS A 15 -5.49 13.42 36.30
N ASP A 16 -5.19 12.60 35.30
CA ASP A 16 -5.40 11.14 35.41
C ASP A 16 -4.20 10.34 35.90
N ILE A 17 -3.02 10.94 36.06
CA ILE A 17 -1.89 10.31 36.77
C ILE A 17 -2.02 10.48 38.31
N GLN A 18 -3.00 11.25 38.79
CA GLN A 18 -3.21 11.52 40.22
C GLN A 18 -4.45 10.86 40.83
N ALA A 19 -4.86 9.68 40.34
CA ALA A 19 -5.80 8.81 41.05
C ALA A 19 -5.09 8.09 42.21
N ARG A 20 -4.69 8.84 43.25
CA ARG A 20 -4.40 8.31 44.59
C ARG A 20 -5.08 9.18 45.64
N SER A 21 -5.48 8.54 46.73
CA SER A 21 -6.30 9.09 47.81
C SER A 21 -5.85 10.49 48.26
N PRO A 22 -6.80 11.40 48.60
CA PRO A 22 -6.50 12.80 48.97
C PRO A 22 -5.57 12.92 50.19
N LEU A 23 -5.50 11.88 51.04
CA LEU A 23 -4.54 11.76 52.14
C LEU A 23 -3.08 11.74 51.66
N PHE A 24 -2.74 10.97 50.62
CA PHE A 24 -1.36 10.88 50.12
C PHE A 24 -0.86 12.20 49.49
N ARG A 25 -1.76 13.03 48.96
CA ARG A 25 -1.43 14.32 48.31
C ARG A 25 -0.90 15.38 49.28
N SER A 26 -1.31 15.37 50.55
CA SER A 26 -0.77 16.32 51.55
C SER A 26 0.59 15.87 52.09
N PHE A 27 0.79 14.56 52.26
CA PHE A 27 2.02 13.98 52.79
C PHE A 27 3.18 14.01 51.78
N ASP A 28 2.93 13.85 50.48
CA ASP A 28 3.97 13.81 49.45
C ASP A 28 4.67 15.17 49.22
N LYS A 29 4.12 16.27 49.75
CA LYS A 29 4.73 17.61 49.70
C LYS A 29 5.77 17.85 50.79
N CYS A 30 5.78 17.07 51.86
CA CYS A 30 6.65 17.31 53.02
C CYS A 30 8.00 16.56 52.87
N LEU A 31 9.12 17.30 52.80
CA LEU A 31 10.48 16.74 52.67
C LEU A 31 10.79 15.72 53.77
N TRP A 32 10.36 16.01 55.00
CA TRP A 32 10.52 15.15 56.16
C TRP A 32 9.84 13.79 56.05
N PHE A 33 8.66 13.73 55.42
CA PHE A 33 7.95 12.47 55.21
C PHE A 33 8.70 11.55 54.23
N ARG A 34 9.35 12.12 53.22
CA ARG A 34 10.13 11.38 52.21
C ARG A 34 11.43 10.85 52.79
N ILE A 35 12.09 11.65 53.63
CA ILE A 35 13.26 11.23 54.40
C ILE A 35 12.88 10.06 55.31
N TYR A 36 11.77 10.19 56.05
CA TYR A 36 11.27 9.13 56.91
C TYR A 36 10.90 7.85 56.13
N LEU A 37 10.22 7.97 54.99
CA LEU A 37 9.86 6.85 54.14
C LEU A 37 11.10 6.18 53.53
N ALA A 38 12.12 6.94 53.14
CA ALA A 38 13.38 6.41 52.64
C ALA A 38 14.14 5.64 53.72
N PHE A 39 14.15 6.13 54.96
CA PHE A 39 14.72 5.41 56.10
C PHE A 39 13.99 4.08 56.36
N ILE A 40 12.66 4.06 56.27
CA ILE A 40 11.88 2.82 56.40
C ILE A 40 12.22 1.84 55.27
N ILE A 41 12.27 2.30 54.02
CA ILE A 41 12.61 1.45 52.87
C ILE A 41 14.04 0.89 53.01
N ALA A 42 14.99 1.72 53.45
CA ALA A 42 16.37 1.31 53.68
C ALA A 42 16.47 0.26 54.80
N TYR A 43 15.75 0.49 55.90
CA TYR A 43 15.71 -0.44 57.03
C TYR A 43 15.12 -1.81 56.64
N ILE A 44 14.02 -1.81 55.90
CA ILE A 44 13.38 -3.03 55.38
C ILE A 44 14.29 -3.75 54.38
N GLY A 45 14.95 -3.01 53.48
CA GLY A 45 15.90 -3.56 52.52
C GLY A 45 17.08 -4.25 53.21
N LEU A 46 17.60 -3.65 54.27
CA LEU A 46 18.67 -4.24 55.08
C LEU A 46 18.24 -5.46 55.89
N LEU A 47 17.02 -5.43 56.46
CA LEU A 47 16.41 -6.63 57.06
C LEU A 47 16.37 -7.80 56.08
N PHE A 48 16.01 -7.52 54.83
CA PHE A 48 15.95 -8.54 53.79
C PHE A 48 17.33 -9.08 53.41
N VAL A 49 18.34 -8.21 53.23
CA VAL A 49 19.71 -8.62 52.91
C VAL A 49 20.32 -9.43 54.06
N ASN A 50 20.20 -8.96 55.29
CA ASN A 50 20.68 -9.66 56.48
C ASN A 50 20.03 -11.06 56.61
N ARG A 51 18.73 -11.17 56.31
CA ARG A 51 18.03 -12.46 56.33
C ARG A 51 18.52 -13.41 55.24
N ILE A 52 18.89 -12.91 54.06
CA ILE A 52 19.50 -13.72 53.00
C ILE A 52 20.90 -14.18 53.39
N GLU A 53 21.73 -13.28 53.91
CA GLU A 53 23.11 -13.61 54.33
C GLU A 53 23.12 -14.70 55.39
N ASN A 54 22.25 -14.59 56.41
CA ASN A 54 22.11 -15.61 57.44
C ASN A 54 21.55 -16.94 56.90
N TRP A 55 20.64 -16.90 55.93
CA TRP A 55 20.15 -18.10 55.25
C TRP A 55 21.23 -18.80 54.42
N VAL A 56 22.10 -18.04 53.74
CA VAL A 56 23.23 -18.56 52.95
C VAL A 56 24.35 -19.10 53.85
N ALA A 57 24.59 -18.46 54.99
CA ALA A 57 25.57 -18.90 55.99
C ALA A 57 25.10 -20.14 56.78
N GLY A 58 23.83 -20.52 56.70
CA GLY A 58 23.25 -21.63 57.47
C GLY A 58 23.10 -21.32 58.96
N GLU A 59 23.27 -20.05 59.35
CA GLU A 59 23.15 -19.58 60.73
C GLU A 59 21.69 -19.19 61.00
N THR A 60 21.04 -19.90 61.93
CA THR A 60 19.67 -19.56 62.36
C THR A 60 19.74 -18.57 63.51
N ILE A 61 19.29 -17.33 63.26
CA ILE A 61 19.18 -16.26 64.29
C ILE A 61 18.26 -16.68 65.45
N CYS A 62 17.33 -17.62 65.24
CA CYS A 62 16.34 -18.03 66.23
C CYS A 62 16.39 -19.53 66.49
N GLN A 63 16.29 -19.93 67.76
CA GLN A 63 16.19 -21.34 68.16
C GLN A 63 14.73 -21.82 68.11
N VAL A 64 14.51 -23.14 67.99
CA VAL A 64 13.18 -23.77 67.77
C VAL A 64 12.15 -23.50 68.90
N GLN A 65 12.58 -22.95 70.04
CA GLN A 65 11.73 -22.66 71.20
C GLN A 65 11.27 -21.19 71.31
N ASP A 66 11.72 -20.29 70.44
CA ASP A 66 11.37 -18.88 70.52
C ASP A 66 10.00 -18.57 69.91
N THR A 67 9.24 -17.68 70.56
CA THR A 67 8.00 -17.15 69.97
C THR A 67 8.31 -16.28 68.75
N ALA A 68 7.44 -16.31 67.73
CA ALA A 68 7.63 -15.53 66.50
C ALA A 68 7.89 -14.04 66.75
N LEU A 69 7.27 -13.47 67.79
CA LEU A 69 7.47 -12.08 68.19
C LEU A 69 8.89 -11.83 68.71
N HIS A 70 9.45 -12.75 69.52
CA HIS A 70 10.80 -12.60 70.06
C HIS A 70 11.88 -12.74 68.98
N CYS A 71 11.68 -13.68 68.05
CA CYS A 71 12.56 -13.87 66.90
C CYS A 71 12.60 -12.63 65.99
N ILE A 72 11.42 -12.07 65.65
CA ILE A 72 11.33 -10.83 64.87
C ILE A 72 11.98 -9.65 65.61
N THR A 73 11.83 -9.55 66.94
CA THR A 73 12.48 -8.47 67.71
C THR A 73 14.00 -8.57 67.71
N GLN A 74 14.58 -9.78 67.74
CA GLN A 74 16.03 -9.94 67.65
C GLN A 74 16.58 -9.63 66.25
N GLU A 75 15.86 -10.03 65.20
CA GLU A 75 16.19 -9.67 63.80
C GLU A 75 16.18 -8.15 63.59
N ILE A 76 15.23 -7.44 64.22
CA ILE A 76 15.12 -5.98 64.16
C ILE A 76 16.27 -5.31 64.93
N LEU A 77 16.65 -5.84 66.10
CA LEU A 77 17.70 -5.26 66.94
C LEU A 77 19.12 -5.51 66.40
N SER A 78 19.37 -6.61 65.67
CA SER A 78 20.70 -6.95 65.14
C SER A 78 21.23 -5.95 64.08
N LEU A 79 20.32 -5.20 63.45
CA LEU A 79 20.61 -4.19 62.45
C LEU A 79 20.93 -2.80 63.01
N ILE A 80 20.78 -2.58 64.32
CA ILE A 80 21.09 -1.30 65.01
C ILE A 80 22.56 -1.31 65.51
N THR A 81 23.45 -1.99 64.78
CA THR A 81 24.89 -2.09 65.09
C THR A 81 25.69 -1.14 64.20
N VAL A 82 26.84 -0.68 64.68
CA VAL A 82 27.69 0.30 63.98
C VAL A 82 28.12 -0.20 62.60
N ASP A 83 28.27 -1.52 62.44
CA ASP A 83 28.73 -2.18 61.21
C ASP A 83 27.76 -2.03 60.02
N HIS A 84 26.47 -1.73 60.27
CA HIS A 84 25.45 -1.59 59.23
C HIS A 84 25.18 -0.13 58.81
N ILE A 85 25.88 0.85 59.42
CA ILE A 85 25.64 2.29 59.20
C ILE A 85 25.97 2.70 57.75
N GLU A 86 27.07 2.20 57.17
CA GLU A 86 27.46 2.52 55.79
C GLU A 86 26.40 2.01 54.79
N SER A 87 26.02 0.74 54.90
CA SER A 87 24.97 0.14 54.08
C SER A 87 23.63 0.88 54.24
N PHE A 88 23.25 1.24 55.47
CA PHE A 88 22.03 2.01 55.73
C PHE A 88 22.04 3.39 55.09
N SER A 89 23.19 4.07 55.10
CA SER A 89 23.34 5.37 54.44
C SER A 89 23.20 5.24 52.91
N ILE A 90 23.79 4.22 52.30
CA ILE A 90 23.68 3.95 50.85
C ILE A 90 22.23 3.63 50.48
N PHE A 91 21.57 2.72 51.20
CA PHE A 91 20.18 2.37 50.96
C PHE A 91 19.23 3.56 51.15
N THR A 92 19.48 4.41 52.16
CA THR A 92 18.67 5.61 52.39
C THR A 92 18.85 6.63 51.27
N VAL A 93 20.08 6.86 50.81
CA VAL A 93 20.36 7.75 49.67
C VAL A 93 19.75 7.19 48.38
N ALA A 94 19.84 5.89 48.14
CA ALA A 94 19.22 5.24 46.98
C ALA A 94 17.68 5.34 47.04
N ALA A 95 17.07 5.10 48.20
CA ALA A 95 15.63 5.24 48.40
C ALA A 95 15.15 6.68 48.23
N LEU A 96 15.87 7.66 48.79
CA LEU A 96 15.63 9.09 48.55
C LEU A 96 15.76 9.45 47.08
N TYR A 97 16.81 8.95 46.41
CA TYR A 97 17.06 9.21 45.00
C TYR A 97 15.87 8.72 44.15
N LEU A 98 15.38 7.51 44.42
CA LEU A 98 14.23 6.93 43.75
C LEU A 98 12.92 7.68 44.06
N LEU A 99 12.71 8.09 45.32
CA LEU A 99 11.52 8.87 45.72
C LEU A 99 11.52 10.28 45.10
N GLU A 100 12.69 10.88 44.88
CA GLU A 100 12.83 12.20 44.27
C GLU A 100 12.89 12.19 42.74
N SER A 101 13.09 11.03 42.11
CA SER A 101 13.14 10.88 40.65
C SER A 101 11.95 11.55 39.95
N ARG A 102 10.74 11.42 40.50
CA ARG A 102 9.51 12.03 39.95
C ARG A 102 9.52 13.55 39.97
N LYS A 103 10.03 14.18 41.04
CA LYS A 103 10.12 15.65 41.14
C LYS A 103 11.21 16.21 40.24
N ARG A 104 12.32 15.47 40.05
CA ARG A 104 13.39 15.85 39.12
C ARG A 104 12.90 15.79 37.68
N ARG A 105 12.18 14.73 37.32
CA ARG A 105 11.49 14.60 36.03
C ARG A 105 10.52 15.76 35.76
N GLN A 106 9.70 16.13 36.75
CA GLN A 106 8.79 17.29 36.62
C GLN A 106 9.53 18.62 36.39
N ARG A 107 10.65 18.86 37.09
CA ARG A 107 11.47 20.07 36.89
C ARG A 107 12.12 20.12 35.51
N ALA A 108 12.72 19.01 35.08
CA ALA A 108 13.33 18.91 33.74
C ALA A 108 12.30 19.16 32.64
N ILE A 109 11.09 18.59 32.76
CA ILE A 109 9.98 18.83 31.82
C ILE A 109 9.59 20.32 31.81
N TYR A 110 9.48 20.96 32.98
CA TYR A 110 9.12 22.37 33.07
C TYR A 110 10.16 23.29 32.44
N GLU A 111 11.44 23.07 32.74
CA GLU A 111 12.56 23.83 32.17
C GLU A 111 12.63 23.66 30.65
N ALA A 112 12.45 22.43 30.15
CA ALA A 112 12.38 22.14 28.73
C ALA A 112 11.23 22.90 28.04
N TRP A 113 10.02 22.91 28.63
CA TRP A 113 8.88 23.65 28.09
C TRP A 113 9.09 25.17 28.09
N GLN A 114 9.72 25.73 29.12
CA GLN A 114 10.04 27.16 29.14
C GLN A 114 10.98 27.56 27.99
N VAL A 115 11.95 26.71 27.66
CA VAL A 115 12.85 26.93 26.51
C VAL A 115 12.09 26.87 25.18
N VAL A 116 11.16 25.93 25.03
CA VAL A 116 10.33 25.81 23.83
C VAL A 116 9.42 27.04 23.65
N ASP A 117 8.71 27.45 24.71
CA ASP A 117 7.73 28.55 24.67
C ASP A 117 8.39 29.92 24.46
N SER A 118 9.52 30.18 25.12
CA SER A 118 10.28 31.43 24.95
C SER A 118 10.88 31.56 23.54
N ALA A 119 11.34 30.46 22.94
CA ALA A 119 11.87 30.47 21.58
C ALA A 119 10.75 30.62 20.53
N ALA A 120 9.60 29.96 20.73
CA ALA A 120 8.43 30.08 19.86
C ALA A 120 7.87 31.51 19.82
N THR A 121 7.78 32.17 20.97
CA THR A 121 7.33 33.57 21.07
C THR A 121 8.31 34.59 20.47
N SER A 122 9.59 34.23 20.36
CA SER A 122 10.65 35.09 19.82
C SER A 122 10.91 34.92 18.33
N GLY A 123 10.16 34.04 17.63
CA GLY A 123 10.33 33.80 16.19
C GLY A 123 11.69 33.19 15.81
N VAL A 124 12.39 32.59 16.77
CA VAL A 124 13.71 31.98 16.53
C VAL A 124 13.52 30.62 15.86
N SER A 125 13.94 30.52 14.60
CA SER A 125 13.82 29.31 13.79
C SER A 125 14.74 28.18 14.27
N ALA A 126 15.93 28.48 14.80
CA ALA A 126 16.90 27.47 15.25
C ALA A 126 17.47 27.77 16.65
N SER A 127 17.33 26.82 17.59
CA SER A 127 18.01 26.86 18.88
C SER A 127 18.38 25.45 19.32
N ARG A 128 19.67 25.22 19.62
CA ARG A 128 20.16 23.93 20.12
C ARG A 128 19.52 23.55 21.46
N ALA A 129 19.22 24.54 22.29
CA ALA A 129 18.51 24.33 23.55
C ALA A 129 17.07 23.85 23.32
N ARG A 130 16.39 24.38 22.30
CA ARG A 130 15.03 23.95 21.92
C ARG A 130 15.02 22.53 21.36
N LEU A 131 15.97 22.18 20.49
CA LEU A 131 16.11 20.80 19.99
C LEU A 131 16.32 19.82 21.13
N LYS A 132 17.27 20.12 22.03
CA LYS A 132 17.56 19.28 23.18
C LYS A 132 16.37 19.15 24.13
N ALA A 133 15.66 20.25 24.38
CA ALA A 133 14.44 20.24 25.17
C ALA A 133 13.35 19.34 24.55
N LEU A 134 13.14 19.39 23.24
CA LEU A 134 12.17 18.53 22.55
C LEU A 134 12.58 17.04 22.61
N GLU A 135 13.86 16.73 22.42
CA GLU A 135 14.37 15.37 22.56
C GLU A 135 14.23 14.85 23.99
N ASP A 136 14.52 15.68 25.00
CA ASP A 136 14.40 15.29 26.40
C ASP A 136 12.93 15.07 26.79
N LEU A 137 12.01 15.94 26.32
CA LEU A 137 10.56 15.72 26.48
C LEU A 137 10.11 14.41 25.83
N ASN A 138 10.60 14.12 24.61
CA ASN A 138 10.31 12.87 23.91
C ASN A 138 10.85 11.64 24.66
N ASN A 139 12.11 11.68 25.11
CA ASN A 139 12.75 10.60 25.87
C ASN A 139 12.03 10.33 27.20
N GLU A 140 11.44 11.36 27.80
CA GLU A 140 10.62 11.28 28.99
C GLU A 140 9.16 10.89 28.68
N GLY A 141 8.81 10.55 27.44
CA GLY A 141 7.46 10.13 27.03
C GLY A 141 6.39 11.20 27.24
N VAL A 142 6.78 12.49 27.22
CA VAL A 142 5.83 13.59 27.29
C VAL A 142 5.16 13.73 25.93
N SER A 143 3.82 13.81 25.92
CA SER A 143 3.06 14.08 24.70
C SER A 143 3.41 15.48 24.17
N LEU A 144 3.69 15.55 22.87
CA LEU A 144 3.92 16.75 22.07
C LEU A 144 2.72 17.00 21.13
N ASP A 145 1.54 16.53 21.50
CA ASP A 145 0.32 16.68 20.70
C ASP A 145 -0.10 18.15 20.60
N GLY A 146 -0.53 18.58 19.42
CA GLY A 146 -0.94 19.95 19.12
C GLY A 146 0.21 20.98 19.22
N LEU A 147 1.46 20.52 19.30
CA LEU A 147 2.63 21.38 19.40
C LEU A 147 2.76 22.26 18.14
N ASP A 148 2.83 23.58 18.32
CA ASP A 148 3.03 24.52 17.23
C ASP A 148 4.49 24.92 17.10
N ILE A 149 5.14 24.34 16.10
CA ILE A 149 6.55 24.59 15.77
C ILE A 149 6.72 24.74 14.26
N SER A 150 5.76 25.43 13.63
CA SER A 150 5.83 25.85 12.23
C SER A 150 7.14 26.59 11.93
N GLN A 151 7.71 26.31 10.74
CA GLN A 151 8.97 26.88 10.23
C GLN A 151 10.19 26.62 11.12
N ALA A 152 10.10 25.69 12.08
CA ALA A 152 11.21 25.36 12.96
C ALA A 152 12.32 24.60 12.22
N TYR A 153 13.56 24.87 12.60
CA TYR A 153 14.73 24.15 12.14
C TYR A 153 14.99 22.94 13.06
N LEU A 154 14.54 21.77 12.61
CA LEU A 154 14.55 20.48 13.30
C LEU A 154 15.42 19.44 12.60
N LYS A 155 16.42 19.90 11.83
CA LYS A 155 17.34 19.03 11.09
C LYS A 155 18.01 18.03 12.03
N GLN A 156 17.99 16.75 11.65
CA GLN A 156 18.59 15.63 12.38
C GLN A 156 18.07 15.39 13.81
N ILE A 157 16.93 15.98 14.19
CA ILE A 157 16.35 15.74 15.53
C ILE A 157 15.95 14.27 15.71
N ASN A 158 16.10 13.74 16.92
CA ASN A 158 15.56 12.43 17.27
C ASN A 158 14.21 12.53 18.01
N LEU A 159 13.12 12.31 17.27
CA LEU A 159 11.75 12.25 17.75
C LEU A 159 11.13 10.86 17.49
N SER A 160 11.96 9.82 17.57
CA SER A 160 11.49 8.43 17.42
C SER A 160 10.46 8.11 18.52
N GLY A 161 9.32 7.55 18.15
CA GLY A 161 8.22 7.24 19.07
C GLY A 161 7.45 8.45 19.61
N ALA A 162 7.72 9.66 19.14
CA ALA A 162 7.08 10.87 19.66
C ALA A 162 5.57 10.90 19.40
N SER A 163 4.80 11.40 20.37
CA SER A 163 3.39 11.74 20.16
C SER A 163 3.28 13.18 19.67
N LEU A 164 3.06 13.36 18.38
CA LEU A 164 2.98 14.64 17.65
C LEU A 164 1.62 14.77 16.93
N SER A 165 0.56 14.17 17.50
CA SER A 165 -0.76 14.21 16.86
C SER A 165 -1.27 15.65 16.82
N GLU A 166 -1.88 16.05 15.70
CA GLU A 166 -2.35 17.42 15.44
C GLU A 166 -1.26 18.52 15.56
N ALA A 167 0.03 18.17 15.58
CA ALA A 167 1.11 19.15 15.65
C ALA A 167 1.17 20.01 14.38
N ASN A 168 1.52 21.29 14.55
CA ASN A 168 1.77 22.20 13.43
C ASN A 168 3.28 22.25 13.13
N LEU A 169 3.66 21.60 12.03
CA LEU A 169 5.02 21.47 11.50
C LEU A 169 5.13 22.10 10.10
N GLU A 170 4.21 23.01 9.76
CA GLU A 170 4.17 23.69 8.46
C GLU A 170 5.52 24.33 8.13
N GLY A 171 6.12 23.95 6.99
CA GLY A 171 7.41 24.42 6.52
C GLY A 171 8.59 24.14 7.45
N ALA A 172 8.45 23.25 8.45
CA ALA A 172 9.56 22.87 9.30
C ALA A 172 10.66 22.15 8.51
N ASN A 173 11.92 22.41 8.84
CA ASN A 173 13.06 21.68 8.29
C ASN A 173 13.33 20.45 9.16
N LEU A 174 12.94 19.28 8.69
CA LEU A 174 13.09 17.97 9.33
C LEU A 174 14.10 17.08 8.58
N GLN A 175 15.01 17.67 7.80
CA GLN A 175 15.98 16.92 7.00
C GLN A 175 16.76 15.93 7.87
N GLY A 176 16.81 14.66 7.49
CA GLY A 176 17.53 13.61 8.20
C GLY A 176 17.07 13.34 9.64
N SER A 177 15.89 13.83 10.03
CA SER A 177 15.33 13.58 11.36
C SER A 177 14.93 12.11 11.54
N SER A 178 14.90 11.63 12.78
CA SER A 178 14.34 10.33 13.13
C SER A 178 12.95 10.49 13.72
N LEU A 179 11.94 10.03 12.98
CA LEU A 179 10.52 10.06 13.34
C LEU A 179 9.93 8.64 13.33
N SER A 180 10.77 7.61 13.36
CA SER A 180 10.32 6.22 13.32
C SER A 180 9.39 5.91 14.49
N HIS A 181 8.28 5.23 14.22
CA HIS A 181 7.20 4.93 15.17
C HIS A 181 6.52 6.15 15.79
N ALA A 182 6.79 7.38 15.32
CA ALA A 182 6.11 8.56 15.83
C ALA A 182 4.63 8.58 15.41
N ASN A 183 3.80 9.23 16.22
CA ASN A 183 2.41 9.51 15.92
C ASN A 183 2.25 10.95 15.41
N LEU A 184 2.08 11.12 14.10
CA LEU A 184 1.81 12.39 13.42
C LEU A 184 0.37 12.45 12.87
N SER A 185 -0.56 11.69 13.46
CA SER A 185 -1.96 11.68 13.02
C SER A 185 -2.56 13.08 13.05
N GLY A 186 -3.13 13.53 11.93
CA GLY A 186 -3.71 14.87 11.79
C GLY A 186 -2.72 16.03 11.82
N ALA A 187 -1.40 15.78 11.81
CA ALA A 187 -0.41 16.84 11.82
C ALA A 187 -0.41 17.66 10.52
N ASN A 188 -0.08 18.95 10.63
CA ASN A 188 0.15 19.82 9.49
C ASN A 188 1.63 19.84 9.12
N LEU A 189 2.01 19.17 8.04
CA LEU A 189 3.36 19.08 7.47
C LEU A 189 3.45 19.78 6.11
N GLN A 190 2.50 20.68 5.80
CA GLN A 190 2.47 21.39 4.53
C GLN A 190 3.80 22.11 4.27
N GLY A 191 4.41 21.83 3.12
CA GLY A 191 5.70 22.40 2.72
C GLY A 191 6.89 22.03 3.62
N ALA A 192 6.75 21.08 4.55
CA ALA A 192 7.85 20.66 5.41
C ALA A 192 8.94 19.95 4.60
N ASP A 193 10.19 20.11 5.02
CA ASP A 193 11.34 19.48 4.38
C ASP A 193 11.77 18.23 5.17
N LEU A 194 11.35 17.06 4.72
CA LEU A 194 11.61 15.74 5.31
C LEU A 194 12.69 14.97 4.50
N GLN A 195 13.53 15.66 3.72
CA GLN A 195 14.55 15.01 2.91
C GLN A 195 15.44 14.09 3.77
N GLY A 196 15.55 12.82 3.39
CA GLY A 196 16.36 11.84 4.12
C GLY A 196 15.83 11.44 5.51
N ALA A 197 14.64 11.89 5.93
CA ALA A 197 14.10 11.58 7.24
C ALA A 197 13.71 10.09 7.37
N ASN A 198 13.84 9.54 8.58
CA ASN A 198 13.38 8.19 8.90
C ASN A 198 11.95 8.22 9.45
N LEU A 199 10.99 7.81 8.64
CA LEU A 199 9.54 7.75 8.94
C LEU A 199 9.03 6.30 8.96
N HIS A 200 9.92 5.36 9.30
CA HIS A 200 9.58 3.95 9.39
C HIS A 200 8.47 3.71 10.43
N GLU A 201 7.38 3.04 10.03
CA GLU A 201 6.22 2.75 10.90
C GLU A 201 5.61 3.99 11.59
N THR A 202 5.79 5.18 11.00
CA THR A 202 5.15 6.41 11.48
C THR A 202 3.66 6.42 11.13
N ASN A 203 2.83 6.88 12.07
CA ASN A 203 1.40 7.12 11.82
C ASN A 203 1.20 8.54 11.27
N LEU A 204 0.82 8.67 10.01
CA LEU A 204 0.51 9.92 9.30
C LEU A 204 -0.97 10.00 8.90
N THR A 205 -1.83 9.25 9.59
CA THR A 205 -3.27 9.20 9.28
C THR A 205 -3.90 10.59 9.30
N GLY A 206 -4.58 10.98 8.22
CA GLY A 206 -5.20 12.30 8.07
C GLY A 206 -4.24 13.50 8.09
N ALA A 207 -2.91 13.29 8.01
CA ALA A 207 -1.95 14.38 8.00
C ALA A 207 -1.98 15.17 6.68
N ASN A 208 -1.64 16.46 6.74
CA ASN A 208 -1.49 17.31 5.56
C ASN A 208 0.00 17.39 5.17
N LEU A 209 0.41 16.70 4.11
CA LEU A 209 1.76 16.74 3.53
C LEU A 209 1.79 17.46 2.17
N THR A 210 0.82 18.33 1.90
CA THR A 210 0.76 19.08 0.63
C THR A 210 2.08 19.82 0.38
N GLY A 211 2.72 19.55 -0.75
CA GLY A 211 4.00 20.16 -1.13
C GLY A 211 5.20 19.84 -0.22
N ALA A 212 5.10 18.84 0.67
CA ALA A 212 6.23 18.42 1.50
C ALA A 212 7.33 17.76 0.66
N ASN A 213 8.59 17.95 1.04
CA ASN A 213 9.73 17.28 0.41
C ASN A 213 10.07 15.99 1.16
N LEU A 214 9.83 14.82 0.55
CA LEU A 214 10.08 13.50 1.10
C LEU A 214 11.21 12.77 0.33
N GLU A 215 12.01 13.49 -0.45
CA GLU A 215 13.10 12.91 -1.23
C GLU A 215 14.07 12.14 -0.32
N GLY A 216 14.33 10.87 -0.67
CA GLY A 216 15.21 10.02 0.14
C GLY A 216 14.67 9.68 1.54
N ALA A 217 13.40 9.96 1.88
CA ALA A 217 12.85 9.55 3.17
C ALA A 217 12.62 8.03 3.22
N ASN A 218 12.78 7.42 4.40
CA ASN A 218 12.40 6.03 4.64
C ASN A 218 10.95 5.96 5.14
N LEU A 219 10.04 5.54 4.27
CA LEU A 219 8.58 5.51 4.50
C LEU A 219 8.02 4.09 4.61
N LYS A 220 8.89 3.10 4.81
CA LYS A 220 8.50 1.69 4.89
C LYS A 220 7.50 1.47 6.02
N CYS A 221 6.38 0.83 5.71
CA CYS A 221 5.28 0.55 6.64
C CYS A 221 4.62 1.80 7.27
N ALA A 222 4.86 3.01 6.75
CA ALA A 222 4.16 4.21 7.23
C ALA A 222 2.64 4.14 6.91
N ASP A 223 1.83 4.76 7.76
CA ASP A 223 0.37 4.79 7.62
C ASP A 223 -0.11 6.18 7.18
N PHE A 224 -0.47 6.32 5.91
CA PHE A 224 -0.99 7.54 5.29
C PHE A 224 -2.50 7.47 5.05
N GLN A 225 -3.25 6.64 5.78
CA GLN A 225 -4.69 6.53 5.54
C GLN A 225 -5.37 7.91 5.65
N GLY A 226 -6.06 8.31 4.58
CA GLY A 226 -6.73 9.62 4.48
C GLY A 226 -5.82 10.84 4.49
N ALA A 227 -4.50 10.68 4.36
CA ALA A 227 -3.56 11.80 4.30
C ALA A 227 -3.64 12.53 2.95
N ASN A 228 -3.27 13.81 2.94
CA ASN A 228 -3.15 14.60 1.72
C ASN A 228 -1.68 14.78 1.35
N LEU A 229 -1.23 14.15 0.26
CA LEU A 229 0.15 14.23 -0.25
C LEU A 229 0.23 15.00 -1.57
N GLN A 230 -0.83 15.71 -1.97
CA GLN A 230 -0.88 16.40 -3.26
C GLN A 230 0.36 17.28 -3.49
N GLY A 231 1.03 17.07 -4.63
CA GLY A 231 2.24 17.82 -5.01
C GLY A 231 3.46 17.60 -4.11
N SER A 232 3.46 16.60 -3.23
CA SER A 232 4.66 16.23 -2.47
C SER A 232 5.73 15.62 -3.38
N HIS A 233 7.00 15.84 -3.04
CA HIS A 233 8.13 15.31 -3.79
C HIS A 233 8.62 14.02 -3.16
N LEU A 234 8.40 12.88 -3.84
CA LEU A 234 8.77 11.54 -3.36
C LEU A 234 9.86 10.88 -4.20
N LYS A 235 10.49 11.64 -5.11
CA LYS A 235 11.59 11.17 -5.94
C LYS A 235 12.68 10.56 -5.08
N GLN A 236 13.17 9.38 -5.45
CA GLN A 236 14.20 8.63 -4.70
C GLN A 236 13.86 8.31 -3.23
N ALA A 237 12.58 8.38 -2.81
CA ALA A 237 12.22 7.85 -1.49
C ALA A 237 12.68 6.38 -1.38
N TYR A 238 13.47 6.06 -0.35
CA TYR A 238 14.21 4.78 -0.26
C TYR A 238 13.28 3.57 -0.39
N SER A 239 12.09 3.65 0.19
CA SER A 239 11.07 2.62 0.04
C SER A 239 9.71 3.08 0.55
N LEU A 240 8.67 2.84 -0.25
CA LEU A 240 7.27 2.84 0.15
C LEU A 240 6.69 1.42 0.28
N ARG A 241 7.58 0.43 0.42
CA ARG A 241 7.17 -0.97 0.53
C ARG A 241 6.22 -1.16 1.71
N LYS A 242 5.06 -1.78 1.43
CA LYS A 242 3.99 -2.03 2.41
C LYS A 242 3.44 -0.78 3.12
N ALA A 243 3.71 0.43 2.61
CA ALA A 243 3.05 1.64 3.11
C ALA A 243 1.54 1.54 2.89
N LYS A 244 0.75 2.16 3.77
CA LYS A 244 -0.71 2.20 3.65
C LYS A 244 -1.14 3.58 3.19
N PHE A 245 -1.87 3.63 2.10
CA PHE A 245 -2.39 4.84 1.44
C PHE A 245 -3.91 4.76 1.24
N VAL A 246 -4.61 4.00 2.09
CA VAL A 246 -6.06 3.79 1.93
C VAL A 246 -6.77 5.15 1.95
N GLN A 247 -7.53 5.45 0.90
CA GLN A 247 -8.24 6.74 0.73
C GLN A 247 -7.34 7.99 0.76
N ALA A 248 -6.01 7.83 0.57
CA ALA A 248 -5.10 8.97 0.53
C ALA A 248 -5.29 9.77 -0.77
N ASN A 249 -5.08 11.09 -0.68
CA ASN A 249 -4.97 11.93 -1.87
C ASN A 249 -3.50 11.96 -2.32
N LEU A 250 -3.22 11.26 -3.42
CA LEU A 250 -1.93 11.14 -4.08
C LEU A 250 -1.93 11.78 -5.47
N SER A 251 -2.89 12.69 -5.73
CA SER A 251 -3.01 13.35 -7.02
C SER A 251 -1.76 14.16 -7.37
N ALA A 252 -1.33 14.06 -8.63
CA ALA A 252 -0.15 14.73 -9.17
C ALA A 252 1.17 14.47 -8.40
N VAL A 253 1.25 13.37 -7.64
CA VAL A 253 2.49 12.98 -6.94
C VAL A 253 3.46 12.33 -7.93
N ASP A 254 4.73 12.70 -7.82
CA ASP A 254 5.82 12.06 -8.58
C ASP A 254 6.34 10.81 -7.85
N PHE A 255 5.94 9.64 -8.37
CA PHE A 255 6.37 8.31 -7.96
C PHE A 255 7.33 7.67 -8.98
N GLN A 256 7.96 8.43 -9.88
CA GLN A 256 8.83 7.86 -10.91
C GLN A 256 9.94 6.98 -10.29
N GLY A 257 9.98 5.71 -10.70
CA GLY A 257 10.95 4.71 -10.22
C GLY A 257 10.82 4.32 -8.74
N VAL A 258 9.75 4.75 -8.05
CA VAL A 258 9.58 4.50 -6.60
C VAL A 258 9.16 3.05 -6.34
N ASN A 259 9.68 2.47 -5.25
CA ASN A 259 9.33 1.12 -4.82
C ASN A 259 8.09 1.12 -3.91
N LEU A 260 6.93 0.82 -4.50
CA LEU A 260 5.60 0.67 -3.90
C LEU A 260 5.21 -0.81 -3.70
N ARG A 261 6.16 -1.76 -3.72
CA ARG A 261 5.84 -3.19 -3.65
C ARG A 261 4.99 -3.51 -2.42
N GLY A 262 3.84 -4.16 -2.63
CA GLY A 262 2.92 -4.53 -1.58
C GLY A 262 2.27 -3.37 -0.83
N ALA A 263 2.36 -2.14 -1.34
CA ALA A 263 1.67 -0.99 -0.76
C ALA A 263 0.14 -1.15 -0.86
N ASN A 264 -0.58 -0.61 0.11
CA ASN A 264 -2.04 -0.64 0.13
C ASN A 264 -2.61 0.70 -0.33
N LEU A 265 -2.94 0.82 -1.60
CA LEU A 265 -3.48 2.00 -2.29
C LEU A 265 -5.00 1.88 -2.52
N LYS A 266 -5.70 1.06 -1.71
CA LYS A 266 -7.15 0.86 -1.85
C LYS A 266 -7.90 2.20 -1.77
N GLN A 267 -8.74 2.48 -2.76
CA GLN A 267 -9.51 3.73 -2.86
C GLN A 267 -8.66 5.01 -2.83
N ALA A 268 -7.35 4.92 -3.11
CA ALA A 268 -6.50 6.10 -3.18
C ALA A 268 -6.81 6.89 -4.46
N ASN A 269 -6.70 8.22 -4.38
CA ASN A 269 -6.73 9.09 -5.55
C ASN A 269 -5.31 9.28 -6.08
N LEU A 270 -5.01 8.66 -7.22
CA LEU A 270 -3.74 8.74 -7.95
C LEU A 270 -3.90 9.52 -9.27
N CYS A 271 -4.92 10.38 -9.39
CA CYS A 271 -5.15 11.14 -10.61
C CYS A 271 -3.91 11.98 -10.97
N GLU A 272 -3.47 11.90 -12.22
CA GLU A 272 -2.29 12.60 -12.75
C GLU A 272 -0.97 12.29 -12.03
N ALA A 273 -0.90 11.22 -11.22
CA ALA A 273 0.33 10.80 -10.58
C ALA A 273 1.31 10.20 -11.60
N ASN A 274 2.60 10.49 -11.47
CA ASN A 274 3.65 9.89 -12.29
C ASN A 274 4.15 8.59 -11.65
N LEU A 275 3.75 7.45 -12.19
CA LEU A 275 4.16 6.10 -11.77
C LEU A 275 5.10 5.44 -12.79
N THR A 276 5.73 6.23 -13.67
CA THR A 276 6.65 5.73 -14.69
C THR A 276 7.78 4.92 -14.04
N ASP A 277 8.03 3.72 -14.53
CA ASP A 277 9.02 2.76 -13.99
C ASP A 277 8.86 2.40 -12.49
N ALA A 278 7.72 2.75 -11.86
CA ALA A 278 7.47 2.45 -10.46
C ALA A 278 7.26 0.94 -10.26
N ASN A 279 7.68 0.44 -9.09
CA ASN A 279 7.44 -0.96 -8.71
C ASN A 279 6.19 -1.06 -7.82
N LEU A 280 5.06 -1.40 -8.43
CA LEU A 280 3.75 -1.67 -7.82
C LEU A 280 3.48 -3.17 -7.64
N SER A 281 4.48 -4.05 -7.76
CA SER A 281 4.26 -5.49 -7.64
C SER A 281 3.58 -5.84 -6.32
N GLU A 282 2.60 -6.74 -6.35
CA GLU A 282 1.79 -7.16 -5.19
C GLU A 282 1.01 -6.03 -4.48
N ALA A 283 0.98 -4.81 -5.04
CA ALA A 283 0.24 -3.69 -4.44
C ALA A 283 -1.27 -3.88 -4.55
N ASN A 284 -2.00 -3.29 -3.61
CA ASN A 284 -3.46 -3.29 -3.62
C ASN A 284 -4.01 -1.95 -4.09
N LEU A 285 -4.43 -1.85 -5.35
CA LEU A 285 -5.06 -0.69 -5.98
C LEU A 285 -6.58 -0.90 -6.19
N GLU A 286 -7.23 -1.74 -5.36
CA GLU A 286 -8.67 -1.97 -5.45
C GLU A 286 -9.43 -0.63 -5.36
N GLN A 287 -10.29 -0.38 -6.34
CA GLN A 287 -11.08 0.86 -6.43
C GLN A 287 -10.26 2.16 -6.43
N ALA A 288 -8.96 2.10 -6.76
CA ALA A 288 -8.13 3.30 -6.90
C ALA A 288 -8.53 4.12 -8.14
N GLU A 289 -8.42 5.43 -8.02
CA GLU A 289 -8.65 6.38 -9.12
C GLU A 289 -7.31 6.72 -9.76
N LEU A 290 -7.09 6.28 -11.00
CA LEU A 290 -5.83 6.42 -11.75
C LEU A 290 -6.02 7.29 -12.99
N MET A 291 -6.98 8.23 -12.96
CA MET A 291 -7.31 9.05 -14.14
C MET A 291 -6.11 9.91 -14.53
N GLY A 292 -5.57 9.67 -15.72
CA GLY A 292 -4.40 10.39 -16.23
C GLY A 292 -3.08 10.07 -15.52
N ALA A 293 -3.01 8.98 -14.74
CA ALA A 293 -1.76 8.55 -14.12
C ALA A 293 -0.79 7.99 -15.17
N GLU A 294 0.51 8.30 -15.04
CA GLU A 294 1.55 7.86 -15.96
C GLU A 294 2.10 6.49 -15.52
N LEU A 295 1.78 5.39 -16.23
CA LEU A 295 2.19 4.03 -15.82
C LEU A 295 3.12 3.34 -16.84
N GLN A 296 3.84 4.09 -17.67
CA GLN A 296 4.75 3.50 -18.64
C GLN A 296 5.88 2.73 -17.92
N GLY A 297 6.15 1.49 -18.36
CA GLY A 297 7.21 0.66 -17.77
C GLY A 297 6.98 0.23 -16.32
N ALA A 298 5.83 0.56 -15.72
CA ALA A 298 5.54 0.22 -14.34
C ALA A 298 5.44 -1.30 -14.16
N ASN A 299 6.00 -1.80 -13.06
CA ASN A 299 5.86 -3.19 -12.66
C ASN A 299 4.61 -3.34 -11.78
N VAL A 300 3.54 -3.87 -12.34
CA VAL A 300 2.21 -4.05 -11.72
C VAL A 300 1.92 -5.55 -11.51
N LYS A 301 2.97 -6.38 -11.49
CA LYS A 301 2.86 -7.84 -11.42
C LYS A 301 2.17 -8.30 -10.14
N GLY A 302 1.14 -9.13 -10.29
CA GLY A 302 0.35 -9.66 -9.18
C GLY A 302 -0.39 -8.60 -8.35
N ALA A 303 -0.47 -7.35 -8.82
CA ALA A 303 -1.21 -6.30 -8.14
C ALA A 303 -2.72 -6.53 -8.25
N ASN A 304 -3.46 -6.03 -7.27
CA ASN A 304 -4.92 -6.05 -7.27
C ASN A 304 -5.47 -4.70 -7.78
N LEU A 305 -5.96 -4.66 -9.01
CA LEU A 305 -6.61 -3.51 -9.66
C LEU A 305 -8.12 -3.73 -9.83
N ARG A 306 -8.74 -4.57 -9.00
CA ARG A 306 -10.17 -4.84 -9.07
C ARG A 306 -10.97 -3.55 -8.95
N GLN A 307 -11.86 -3.31 -9.93
CA GLN A 307 -12.67 -2.08 -10.02
C GLN A 307 -11.86 -0.78 -10.06
N ALA A 308 -10.57 -0.81 -10.43
CA ALA A 308 -9.78 0.40 -10.62
C ALA A 308 -10.29 1.19 -11.84
N TYR A 309 -10.12 2.52 -11.79
CA TYR A 309 -10.59 3.43 -12.83
C TYR A 309 -9.42 4.16 -13.49
N LEU A 310 -9.07 3.79 -14.74
CA LEU A 310 -7.89 4.31 -15.46
C LEU A 310 -8.24 5.27 -16.61
N VAL A 311 -9.52 5.57 -16.80
CA VAL A 311 -10.00 6.30 -17.99
C VAL A 311 -9.90 7.81 -17.80
N ARG A 312 -9.43 8.53 -18.82
CA ARG A 312 -9.54 9.99 -18.92
C ARG A 312 -10.79 10.36 -19.72
N THR A 313 -11.60 11.29 -19.24
CA THR A 313 -12.87 11.69 -19.90
C THR A 313 -12.75 12.86 -20.89
N ASN A 314 -11.55 13.41 -21.13
CA ASN A 314 -11.40 14.65 -21.90
C ASN A 314 -10.42 14.54 -23.09
N HIS A 315 -10.90 14.92 -24.28
CA HIS A 315 -10.31 14.80 -25.63
C HIS A 315 -9.05 15.65 -25.93
N LEU A 316 -8.20 15.98 -24.96
CA LEU A 316 -7.04 16.85 -25.20
C LEU A 316 -5.72 16.21 -24.76
N ARG A 317 -5.00 15.72 -25.78
CA ARG A 317 -3.56 15.40 -25.86
C ARG A 317 -2.98 14.27 -24.99
N GLU A 318 -2.21 13.48 -25.74
CA GLU A 318 -1.16 12.51 -25.42
C GLU A 318 -1.50 11.30 -24.54
N VAL A 319 -1.31 10.16 -25.20
CA VAL A 319 -1.69 8.81 -24.85
C VAL A 319 -0.68 8.26 -23.84
N GLN A 320 -0.98 8.38 -22.55
CA GLN A 320 -0.40 7.52 -21.54
C GLN A 320 -1.41 6.44 -21.17
N ASN A 321 -0.96 5.20 -20.94
CA ASN A 321 -1.53 4.33 -19.90
C ASN A 321 -1.09 2.86 -20.03
N LEU A 322 0.05 2.43 -19.47
CA LEU A 322 0.46 1.01 -19.38
C LEU A 322 1.13 0.39 -20.62
N ARG A 323 1.67 1.17 -21.55
CA ARG A 323 2.57 0.64 -22.59
C ARG A 323 3.76 -0.05 -21.93
N GLU A 324 4.09 -1.25 -22.40
CA GLU A 324 5.19 -2.08 -21.90
C GLU A 324 5.11 -2.44 -20.40
N ALA A 325 3.97 -2.21 -19.73
CA ALA A 325 3.81 -2.51 -18.31
C ALA A 325 3.80 -4.02 -18.04
N ASP A 326 4.39 -4.43 -16.91
CA ASP A 326 4.32 -5.82 -16.44
C ASP A 326 3.08 -6.01 -15.56
N LEU A 327 2.04 -6.59 -16.12
CA LEU A 327 0.75 -6.89 -15.49
C LEU A 327 0.56 -8.41 -15.30
N GLN A 328 1.65 -9.20 -15.29
CA GLN A 328 1.55 -10.66 -15.18
C GLN A 328 0.79 -11.06 -13.91
N GLY A 329 -0.24 -11.89 -14.07
CA GLY A 329 -1.09 -12.36 -12.97
C GLY A 329 -1.84 -11.27 -12.21
N ALA A 330 -1.89 -10.03 -12.71
CA ALA A 330 -2.63 -8.94 -12.07
C ALA A 330 -4.14 -9.21 -12.08
N ASN A 331 -4.84 -8.77 -11.05
CA ASN A 331 -6.31 -8.86 -10.97
C ASN A 331 -6.95 -7.54 -11.42
N LEU A 332 -7.46 -7.51 -12.65
CA LEU A 332 -8.15 -6.39 -13.30
C LEU A 332 -9.66 -6.65 -13.42
N THR A 333 -10.21 -7.52 -12.57
CA THR A 333 -11.64 -7.86 -12.61
C THR A 333 -12.50 -6.60 -12.50
N ARG A 334 -13.40 -6.38 -13.46
CA ARG A 334 -14.27 -5.18 -13.57
C ARG A 334 -13.52 -3.85 -13.61
N ALA A 335 -12.23 -3.83 -13.96
CA ALA A 335 -11.49 -2.60 -14.15
C ALA A 335 -12.03 -1.83 -15.37
N ASN A 336 -11.99 -0.50 -15.30
CA ASN A 336 -12.32 0.34 -16.45
C ASN A 336 -11.03 0.77 -17.17
N LEU A 337 -10.81 0.18 -18.34
CA LEU A 337 -9.65 0.30 -19.21
C LEU A 337 -10.05 0.79 -20.62
N ARG A 338 -11.18 1.52 -20.75
CA ARG A 338 -11.63 2.08 -22.03
C ARG A 338 -10.55 3.00 -22.62
N ASP A 339 -10.26 2.83 -23.90
CA ASP A 339 -9.28 3.63 -24.68
C ASP A 339 -7.84 3.66 -24.10
N VAL A 340 -7.51 2.73 -23.20
CA VAL A 340 -6.18 2.60 -22.58
C VAL A 340 -5.16 2.06 -23.58
N ASN A 341 -3.92 2.54 -23.52
CA ASN A 341 -2.80 2.08 -24.35
C ASN A 341 -1.95 0.99 -23.67
N LEU A 342 -2.31 -0.25 -23.93
CA LEU A 342 -1.65 -1.48 -23.46
C LEU A 342 -0.71 -2.08 -24.52
N GLN A 343 -0.19 -1.29 -25.47
CA GLN A 343 0.77 -1.79 -26.46
C GLN A 343 1.94 -2.49 -25.79
N GLN A 344 2.30 -3.69 -26.27
CA GLN A 344 3.42 -4.48 -25.78
C GLN A 344 3.37 -4.84 -24.28
N ALA A 345 2.23 -4.62 -23.61
CA ALA A 345 2.06 -4.93 -22.19
C ALA A 345 2.12 -6.45 -21.93
N GLN A 346 2.67 -6.84 -20.77
CA GLN A 346 2.76 -8.23 -20.35
C GLN A 346 1.58 -8.58 -19.44
N LEU A 347 0.55 -9.21 -19.99
CA LEU A 347 -0.70 -9.60 -19.33
C LEU A 347 -0.82 -11.12 -19.14
N GLU A 348 0.29 -11.86 -19.17
CA GLU A 348 0.27 -13.33 -19.02
C GLU A 348 -0.44 -13.72 -17.71
N LYS A 349 -1.43 -14.61 -17.79
CA LYS A 349 -2.28 -15.07 -16.67
C LYS A 349 -3.04 -13.95 -15.92
N ALA A 350 -3.12 -12.74 -16.46
CA ALA A 350 -3.89 -11.67 -15.84
C ALA A 350 -5.39 -12.02 -15.82
N ASN A 351 -6.10 -11.58 -14.78
CA ASN A 351 -7.54 -11.75 -14.67
C ASN A 351 -8.27 -10.45 -15.05
N LEU A 352 -8.81 -10.40 -16.27
CA LEU A 352 -9.56 -9.30 -16.88
C LEU A 352 -11.07 -9.60 -16.95
N GLN A 353 -11.58 -10.54 -16.14
CA GLN A 353 -13.00 -10.90 -16.16
C GLN A 353 -13.88 -9.65 -15.97
N LEU A 354 -14.89 -9.48 -16.83
CA LEU A 354 -15.80 -8.33 -16.83
C LEU A 354 -15.12 -6.95 -16.97
N ALA A 355 -13.85 -6.89 -17.39
CA ALA A 355 -13.16 -5.62 -17.62
C ALA A 355 -13.76 -4.87 -18.82
N ILE A 356 -13.68 -3.54 -18.78
CA ILE A 356 -14.09 -2.67 -19.88
C ILE A 356 -12.84 -2.25 -20.64
N LEU A 357 -12.62 -2.79 -21.83
CA LEU A 357 -11.48 -2.57 -22.73
C LEU A 357 -11.92 -1.99 -24.09
N GLN A 358 -13.10 -1.39 -24.15
CA GLN A 358 -13.63 -0.79 -25.37
C GLN A 358 -12.63 0.23 -25.93
N GLY A 359 -12.29 0.13 -27.22
CA GLY A 359 -11.34 1.02 -27.91
C GLY A 359 -9.88 0.92 -27.43
N ALA A 360 -9.58 0.03 -26.48
CA ALA A 360 -8.23 -0.10 -25.94
C ALA A 360 -7.23 -0.57 -27.02
N ASP A 361 -5.99 -0.11 -26.90
CA ASP A 361 -4.90 -0.46 -27.81
C ASP A 361 -4.00 -1.52 -27.18
N LEU A 362 -4.15 -2.77 -27.60
CA LEU A 362 -3.43 -3.95 -27.12
C LEU A 362 -2.49 -4.53 -28.20
N ARG A 363 -2.05 -3.72 -29.16
CA ARG A 363 -1.14 -4.21 -30.21
C ARG A 363 0.12 -4.83 -29.62
N GLU A 364 0.47 -6.01 -30.11
CA GLU A 364 1.64 -6.78 -29.66
C GLU A 364 1.65 -7.13 -28.16
N ALA A 365 0.52 -6.98 -27.46
CA ALA A 365 0.43 -7.34 -26.05
C ALA A 365 0.47 -8.87 -25.85
N ASN A 366 1.01 -9.31 -24.72
CA ASN A 366 1.06 -10.72 -24.35
C ASN A 366 -0.06 -11.05 -23.35
N LEU A 367 -1.14 -11.66 -23.82
CA LEU A 367 -2.30 -12.13 -23.03
C LEU A 367 -2.32 -13.66 -22.88
N THR A 368 -1.19 -14.36 -23.01
CA THR A 368 -1.13 -15.81 -22.87
C THR A 368 -1.76 -16.25 -21.53
N LYS A 369 -2.72 -17.19 -21.59
CA LYS A 369 -3.47 -17.72 -20.44
C LYS A 369 -4.25 -16.67 -19.62
N ALA A 370 -4.47 -15.46 -20.17
CA ALA A 370 -5.28 -14.46 -19.49
C ALA A 370 -6.76 -14.86 -19.44
N ASN A 371 -7.47 -14.43 -18.39
CA ASN A 371 -8.90 -14.62 -18.26
C ASN A 371 -9.65 -13.35 -18.65
N LEU A 372 -10.27 -13.32 -19.83
CA LEU A 372 -11.07 -12.23 -20.37
C LEU A 372 -12.57 -12.59 -20.45
N ARG A 373 -13.04 -13.56 -19.66
CA ARG A 373 -14.44 -13.97 -19.64
C ARG A 373 -15.37 -12.76 -19.43
N GLU A 374 -16.38 -12.62 -20.29
CA GLU A 374 -17.38 -11.55 -20.27
C GLU A 374 -16.77 -10.12 -20.34
N ALA A 375 -15.51 -9.99 -20.78
CA ALA A 375 -14.88 -8.69 -20.97
C ALA A 375 -15.47 -7.96 -22.21
N LYS A 376 -15.42 -6.63 -22.17
CA LYS A 376 -15.93 -5.75 -23.23
C LYS A 376 -14.75 -5.20 -24.03
N LEU A 377 -14.44 -5.77 -25.19
CA LEU A 377 -13.33 -5.34 -26.08
C LEU A 377 -13.83 -4.79 -27.42
N GLN A 378 -15.01 -4.17 -27.46
CA GLN A 378 -15.52 -3.59 -28.70
C GLN A 378 -14.53 -2.57 -29.26
N GLU A 379 -14.27 -2.61 -30.56
CA GLU A 379 -13.35 -1.69 -31.25
C GLU A 379 -11.89 -1.74 -30.74
N ALA A 380 -11.51 -2.76 -29.95
CA ALA A 380 -10.16 -2.90 -29.44
C ALA A 380 -9.16 -3.22 -30.56
N LYS A 381 -7.95 -2.65 -30.47
CA LYS A 381 -6.84 -2.86 -31.41
C LYS A 381 -5.95 -3.97 -30.89
N LEU A 382 -6.01 -5.15 -31.50
CA LEU A 382 -5.39 -6.39 -30.99
C LEU A 382 -4.38 -6.98 -31.99
N GLN A 383 -3.87 -6.15 -32.91
CA GLN A 383 -3.00 -6.63 -33.97
C GLN A 383 -1.70 -7.21 -33.40
N GLY A 384 -1.34 -8.42 -33.85
CA GLY A 384 -0.14 -9.13 -33.39
C GLY A 384 -0.16 -9.55 -31.91
N ALA A 385 -1.25 -9.37 -31.19
CA ALA A 385 -1.34 -9.75 -29.78
C ALA A 385 -1.33 -11.27 -29.60
N ASN A 386 -0.78 -11.75 -28.48
CA ASN A 386 -0.71 -13.17 -28.15
C ASN A 386 -1.79 -13.54 -27.13
N PHE A 387 -2.79 -14.31 -27.55
CA PHE A 387 -3.90 -14.84 -26.79
C PHE A 387 -3.80 -16.37 -26.57
N GLU A 388 -2.61 -16.97 -26.73
CA GLU A 388 -2.46 -18.42 -26.57
C GLU A 388 -3.07 -18.90 -25.23
N ARG A 389 -4.01 -19.84 -25.29
CA ARG A 389 -4.75 -20.39 -24.14
C ARG A 389 -5.52 -19.36 -23.31
N ALA A 390 -5.83 -18.19 -23.86
CA ALA A 390 -6.64 -17.19 -23.18
C ALA A 390 -8.12 -17.64 -23.13
N ASN A 391 -8.82 -17.24 -22.08
CA ASN A 391 -10.26 -17.47 -21.94
C ASN A 391 -11.04 -16.22 -22.34
N LEU A 392 -11.71 -16.23 -23.49
CA LEU A 392 -12.55 -15.15 -24.03
C LEU A 392 -14.04 -15.54 -24.04
N GLU A 393 -14.45 -16.52 -23.23
CA GLU A 393 -15.84 -16.97 -23.13
C GLU A 393 -16.80 -15.79 -22.88
N ALA A 394 -17.86 -15.70 -23.68
CA ALA A 394 -18.87 -14.65 -23.62
C ALA A 394 -18.32 -13.21 -23.68
N ALA A 395 -17.08 -13.00 -24.15
CA ALA A 395 -16.52 -11.68 -24.35
C ALA A 395 -17.21 -10.97 -25.53
N ASN A 396 -17.36 -9.65 -25.42
CA ASN A 396 -17.85 -8.84 -26.54
C ASN A 396 -16.66 -8.30 -27.33
N LEU A 397 -16.45 -8.84 -28.52
CA LEU A 397 -15.32 -8.57 -29.41
C LEU A 397 -15.76 -7.84 -30.70
N ALA A 398 -16.96 -7.29 -30.72
CA ALA A 398 -17.52 -6.65 -31.91
C ALA A 398 -16.60 -5.53 -32.43
N GLN A 399 -16.32 -5.53 -33.74
CA GLN A 399 -15.43 -4.58 -34.41
C GLN A 399 -13.97 -4.56 -33.91
N ALA A 400 -13.55 -5.53 -33.10
CA ALA A 400 -12.17 -5.65 -32.66
C ALA A 400 -11.26 -6.12 -33.82
N ASN A 401 -9.99 -5.71 -33.80
CA ASN A 401 -9.03 -6.05 -34.84
C ASN A 401 -7.94 -7.01 -34.32
N PHE A 402 -8.08 -8.30 -34.63
CA PHE A 402 -7.14 -9.39 -34.32
C PHE A 402 -6.17 -9.70 -35.47
N GLN A 403 -5.88 -8.76 -36.37
CA GLN A 403 -4.97 -9.01 -37.48
C GLN A 403 -3.62 -9.57 -37.01
N GLY A 404 -3.23 -10.74 -37.51
CA GLY A 404 -1.98 -11.42 -37.15
C GLY A 404 -1.89 -11.87 -35.69
N ALA A 405 -2.97 -11.81 -34.91
CA ALA A 405 -2.97 -12.24 -33.52
C ALA A 405 -2.87 -13.76 -33.39
N ASN A 406 -2.25 -14.24 -32.31
CA ASN A 406 -2.17 -15.66 -31.99
C ASN A 406 -3.21 -16.06 -30.96
N LEU A 407 -4.26 -16.79 -31.35
CA LEU A 407 -5.30 -17.29 -30.46
C LEU A 407 -5.22 -18.82 -30.27
N THR A 408 -4.06 -19.45 -30.50
CA THR A 408 -3.92 -20.90 -30.37
C THR A 408 -4.45 -21.40 -29.02
N ASP A 409 -5.30 -22.44 -29.02
CA ASP A 409 -5.94 -23.01 -27.83
C ASP A 409 -6.83 -22.02 -27.02
N ALA A 410 -7.22 -20.87 -27.58
CA ALA A 410 -8.11 -19.94 -26.89
C ALA A 410 -9.57 -20.42 -26.88
N ASN A 411 -10.32 -20.03 -25.85
CA ASN A 411 -11.75 -20.31 -25.72
C ASN A 411 -12.58 -19.09 -26.13
N LEU A 412 -13.37 -19.20 -27.21
CA LEU A 412 -14.26 -18.14 -27.71
C LEU A 412 -15.76 -18.50 -27.56
N CYS A 413 -16.09 -19.53 -26.79
CA CYS A 413 -17.47 -19.99 -26.63
C CYS A 413 -18.40 -18.84 -26.19
N GLY A 414 -19.48 -18.61 -26.94
CA GLY A 414 -20.45 -17.55 -26.68
C GLY A 414 -19.97 -16.11 -26.90
N ALA A 415 -18.76 -15.89 -27.44
CA ALA A 415 -18.26 -14.54 -27.70
C ALA A 415 -19.01 -13.87 -28.86
N CYS A 416 -19.22 -12.55 -28.76
CA CYS A 416 -19.83 -11.76 -29.84
C CYS A 416 -18.74 -11.27 -30.82
N LEU A 417 -18.77 -11.73 -32.07
CA LEU A 417 -17.71 -11.50 -33.07
C LEU A 417 -18.16 -10.64 -34.28
N ASN A 418 -19.25 -9.91 -34.15
CA ASN A 418 -19.81 -9.11 -35.24
C ASN A 418 -18.78 -8.10 -35.78
N HIS A 419 -18.50 -8.16 -37.09
CA HIS A 419 -17.53 -7.29 -37.77
C HIS A 419 -16.10 -7.33 -37.19
N THR A 420 -15.71 -8.41 -36.52
CA THR A 420 -14.34 -8.60 -36.04
C THR A 420 -13.40 -8.88 -37.23
N GLN A 421 -12.14 -8.46 -37.13
CA GLN A 421 -11.12 -8.70 -38.17
C GLN A 421 -10.12 -9.75 -37.70
N PHE A 422 -9.98 -10.86 -38.43
CA PHE A 422 -9.04 -11.96 -38.15
C PHE A 422 -8.06 -12.20 -39.31
N TYR A 423 -7.83 -11.19 -40.15
CA TYR A 423 -6.84 -11.29 -41.24
C TYR A 423 -5.50 -11.83 -40.72
N GLN A 424 -4.99 -12.92 -41.30
CA GLN A 424 -3.74 -13.60 -40.87
C GLN A 424 -3.71 -14.10 -39.42
N ALA A 425 -4.83 -14.19 -38.72
CA ALA A 425 -4.86 -14.67 -37.34
C ALA A 425 -4.57 -16.19 -37.24
N ILE A 426 -3.92 -16.60 -36.15
CA ILE A 426 -3.65 -18.00 -35.83
C ILE A 426 -4.76 -18.51 -34.89
N LEU A 427 -5.63 -19.36 -35.40
CA LEU A 427 -6.84 -19.88 -34.74
C LEU A 427 -6.78 -21.40 -34.52
N ILE A 428 -5.58 -21.92 -34.25
CA ILE A 428 -5.32 -23.36 -34.12
C ILE A 428 -5.98 -23.89 -32.84
N ARG A 429 -6.77 -24.98 -32.95
CA ARG A 429 -7.50 -25.60 -31.83
C ARG A 429 -8.38 -24.64 -31.02
N VAL A 430 -8.89 -23.59 -31.67
CA VAL A 430 -9.84 -22.65 -31.06
C VAL A 430 -11.25 -23.27 -31.04
N ASP A 431 -11.97 -23.05 -29.94
CA ASP A 431 -13.37 -23.47 -29.81
C ASP A 431 -14.33 -22.31 -30.16
N PHE A 432 -15.05 -22.44 -31.28
CA PHE A 432 -16.07 -21.50 -31.75
C PHE A 432 -17.50 -21.99 -31.46
N TYR A 433 -17.68 -23.00 -30.61
CA TYR A 433 -19.02 -23.50 -30.27
C TYR A 433 -19.92 -22.40 -29.69
N SER A 434 -21.17 -22.33 -30.16
CA SER A 434 -22.17 -21.29 -29.76
C SER A 434 -21.73 -19.83 -29.99
N VAL A 435 -20.89 -19.57 -30.98
CA VAL A 435 -20.74 -18.22 -31.52
C VAL A 435 -21.92 -17.95 -32.45
N ASP A 436 -22.83 -17.06 -32.05
CA ASP A 436 -24.14 -16.88 -32.68
C ASP A 436 -24.07 -16.40 -34.13
N ASP A 437 -23.13 -15.51 -34.47
CA ASP A 437 -23.01 -14.99 -35.84
C ASP A 437 -21.59 -14.52 -36.17
N LEU A 438 -21.00 -15.07 -37.25
CA LEU A 438 -19.73 -14.63 -37.82
C LEU A 438 -19.94 -13.82 -39.11
N PHE A 439 -21.18 -13.49 -39.47
CA PHE A 439 -21.51 -12.71 -40.67
C PHE A 439 -20.69 -11.39 -40.69
N HIS A 440 -20.06 -11.09 -41.84
CA HIS A 440 -19.17 -9.93 -42.04
C HIS A 440 -17.83 -9.94 -41.28
N THR A 441 -17.38 -11.08 -40.78
CA THR A 441 -16.02 -11.25 -40.25
C THR A 441 -15.04 -11.51 -41.38
N ASP A 442 -13.84 -10.94 -41.33
CA ASP A 442 -12.78 -11.23 -42.30
C ASP A 442 -11.78 -12.25 -41.73
N PHE A 443 -11.71 -13.41 -42.36
CA PHE A 443 -10.81 -14.51 -42.00
C PHE A 443 -9.83 -14.85 -43.13
N GLN A 444 -9.57 -13.91 -44.04
CA GLN A 444 -8.58 -14.13 -45.09
C GLN A 444 -7.20 -14.46 -44.49
N ASP A 445 -6.54 -15.46 -45.09
CA ASP A 445 -5.22 -15.97 -44.67
C ASP A 445 -5.18 -16.50 -43.21
N ALA A 446 -6.33 -16.72 -42.56
CA ALA A 446 -6.40 -17.22 -41.18
C ALA A 446 -6.14 -18.73 -41.08
N ASN A 447 -5.62 -19.18 -39.94
CA ASN A 447 -5.28 -20.58 -39.71
C ASN A 447 -6.19 -21.27 -38.70
N PHE A 448 -7.18 -22.04 -39.18
CA PHE A 448 -8.14 -22.81 -38.38
C PHE A 448 -7.74 -24.26 -38.13
N LYS A 449 -6.45 -24.62 -38.24
CA LYS A 449 -6.03 -26.01 -38.06
C LYS A 449 -6.57 -26.60 -36.74
N GLU A 450 -7.23 -27.75 -36.81
CA GLU A 450 -7.84 -28.46 -35.66
C GLU A 450 -8.87 -27.63 -34.86
N ALA A 451 -9.39 -26.51 -35.40
CA ALA A 451 -10.41 -25.69 -34.72
C ALA A 451 -11.77 -26.39 -34.67
N ASN A 452 -12.57 -26.12 -33.63
CA ASN A 452 -13.94 -26.61 -33.51
C ASN A 452 -14.92 -25.54 -34.02
N LEU A 453 -15.44 -25.74 -35.24
CA LEU A 453 -16.41 -24.85 -35.91
C LEU A 453 -17.80 -25.50 -35.99
N LYS A 454 -18.09 -26.48 -35.13
CA LYS A 454 -19.36 -27.21 -35.15
C LYS A 454 -20.54 -26.26 -34.96
N GLY A 455 -21.45 -26.24 -35.92
CA GLY A 455 -22.65 -25.39 -35.88
C GLY A 455 -22.38 -23.90 -36.11
N ALA A 456 -21.16 -23.50 -36.44
CA ALA A 456 -20.81 -22.09 -36.64
C ALA A 456 -21.49 -21.53 -37.91
N ASN A 457 -22.03 -20.31 -37.83
CA ASN A 457 -22.59 -19.61 -38.97
C ASN A 457 -21.50 -18.78 -39.68
N LEU A 458 -20.92 -19.33 -40.74
CA LEU A 458 -19.87 -18.71 -41.58
C LEU A 458 -20.43 -18.14 -42.90
N ARG A 459 -21.74 -17.83 -42.95
CA ARG A 459 -22.37 -17.34 -44.17
C ARG A 459 -21.76 -16.01 -44.63
N GLY A 460 -21.44 -15.87 -45.92
CA GLY A 460 -20.95 -14.60 -46.48
C GLY A 460 -19.56 -14.14 -45.98
N VAL A 461 -18.83 -15.03 -45.30
CA VAL A 461 -17.52 -14.73 -44.71
C VAL A 461 -16.41 -14.81 -45.76
N HIS A 462 -15.41 -13.93 -45.67
CA HIS A 462 -14.22 -13.99 -46.53
C HIS A 462 -13.23 -15.04 -46.01
N LEU A 463 -13.00 -16.11 -46.79
CA LEU A 463 -12.19 -17.27 -46.40
C LEU A 463 -11.00 -17.58 -47.34
N LYS A 464 -10.61 -16.59 -48.14
CA LYS A 464 -9.50 -16.72 -49.10
C LYS A 464 -8.23 -17.22 -48.39
N ASN A 465 -7.65 -18.30 -48.89
CA ASN A 465 -6.45 -18.98 -48.36
C ASN A 465 -6.52 -19.43 -46.89
N ALA A 466 -7.69 -19.42 -46.24
CA ALA A 466 -7.83 -19.94 -44.90
C ALA A 466 -7.46 -21.44 -44.84
N ASN A 467 -6.78 -21.84 -43.76
CA ASN A 467 -6.38 -23.23 -43.54
C ASN A 467 -7.38 -23.95 -42.63
N PHE A 468 -8.09 -24.94 -43.16
CA PHE A 468 -9.08 -25.74 -42.42
C PHE A 468 -8.60 -27.16 -42.08
N HIS A 469 -7.29 -27.44 -42.17
CA HIS A 469 -6.77 -28.78 -41.95
C HIS A 469 -7.22 -29.35 -40.59
N GLN A 470 -7.95 -30.47 -40.62
CA GLN A 470 -8.54 -31.13 -39.45
C GLN A 470 -9.52 -30.29 -38.62
N ALA A 471 -9.97 -29.13 -39.11
CA ALA A 471 -11.03 -28.35 -38.44
C ALA A 471 -12.36 -29.11 -38.47
N ASN A 472 -13.16 -29.04 -37.42
CA ASN A 472 -14.47 -29.70 -37.36
C ASN A 472 -15.57 -28.78 -37.92
N LEU A 473 -16.08 -29.09 -39.11
CA LEU A 473 -17.13 -28.32 -39.78
C LEU A 473 -18.54 -28.92 -39.64
N LYS A 474 -18.75 -29.88 -38.72
CA LYS A 474 -20.05 -30.54 -38.54
C LYS A 474 -21.18 -29.52 -38.33
N HIS A 475 -22.18 -29.51 -39.21
CA HIS A 475 -23.31 -28.57 -39.19
C HIS A 475 -22.94 -27.07 -39.28
N ALA A 476 -21.72 -26.74 -39.70
CA ALA A 476 -21.37 -25.35 -40.00
C ALA A 476 -22.12 -24.86 -41.25
N ASN A 477 -22.49 -23.58 -41.28
CA ASN A 477 -23.11 -22.97 -42.45
C ASN A 477 -22.08 -22.14 -43.22
N LEU A 478 -21.63 -22.62 -44.39
CA LEU A 478 -20.71 -21.93 -45.30
C LEU A 478 -21.41 -21.45 -46.58
N SER A 479 -22.74 -21.30 -46.57
CA SER A 479 -23.47 -20.69 -47.70
C SER A 479 -22.95 -19.28 -48.00
N ASP A 480 -22.92 -18.90 -49.27
CA ASP A 480 -22.47 -17.57 -49.74
C ASP A 480 -21.07 -17.14 -49.31
N ALA A 481 -20.26 -18.00 -48.69
CA ALA A 481 -18.93 -17.64 -48.23
C ALA A 481 -18.00 -17.40 -49.43
N GLU A 482 -17.24 -16.31 -49.36
CA GLU A 482 -16.47 -15.80 -50.48
C GLU A 482 -15.10 -16.46 -50.59
N ILE A 483 -14.73 -16.85 -51.83
CA ILE A 483 -13.38 -17.27 -52.21
C ILE A 483 -12.92 -18.55 -51.45
N ILE A 484 -13.76 -19.57 -51.47
CA ILE A 484 -13.43 -20.91 -50.95
C ILE A 484 -12.93 -21.82 -52.08
N ASN A 485 -11.77 -22.45 -51.90
CA ASN A 485 -11.27 -23.53 -52.76
C ASN A 485 -11.73 -24.90 -52.20
N PRO A 486 -12.28 -25.81 -53.04
CA PRO A 486 -12.63 -27.18 -52.65
C PRO A 486 -11.56 -27.92 -51.82
N LEU A 487 -10.27 -27.79 -52.20
CA LEU A 487 -9.16 -28.46 -51.51
C LEU A 487 -8.98 -27.96 -50.07
N GLN A 488 -9.30 -26.69 -49.79
CA GLN A 488 -9.21 -26.14 -48.43
C GLN A 488 -10.22 -26.84 -47.52
N ILE A 489 -11.47 -27.00 -47.98
CA ILE A 489 -12.56 -27.59 -47.19
C ILE A 489 -12.42 -29.11 -47.06
N GLN A 490 -11.98 -29.81 -48.10
CA GLN A 490 -11.77 -31.26 -48.07
C GLN A 490 -10.72 -31.70 -47.04
N SER A 491 -9.86 -30.78 -46.59
CA SER A 491 -8.89 -31.05 -45.52
C SER A 491 -9.51 -31.04 -44.10
N ALA A 492 -10.75 -30.59 -43.97
CA ALA A 492 -11.49 -30.50 -42.71
C ALA A 492 -12.18 -31.82 -42.33
N GLN A 493 -12.53 -31.98 -41.05
CA GLN A 493 -13.36 -33.06 -40.55
C GLN A 493 -14.85 -32.74 -40.71
N ASN A 494 -15.66 -33.76 -41.02
CA ASN A 494 -17.12 -33.65 -41.12
C ASN A 494 -17.61 -32.59 -42.13
N TYR A 495 -16.78 -32.23 -43.11
CA TYR A 495 -17.14 -31.19 -44.09
C TYR A 495 -18.37 -31.56 -44.92
N TRP A 496 -18.70 -32.85 -45.05
CA TRP A 496 -19.91 -33.32 -45.73
C TRP A 496 -21.21 -33.05 -44.96
N GLU A 497 -21.14 -32.73 -43.66
CA GLU A 497 -22.31 -32.39 -42.83
C GLU A 497 -22.55 -30.87 -42.73
N ALA A 498 -21.76 -30.07 -43.45
CA ALA A 498 -21.91 -28.62 -43.49
C ALA A 498 -22.87 -28.17 -44.60
N GLU A 499 -23.41 -26.97 -44.46
CA GLU A 499 -24.26 -26.32 -45.45
C GLU A 499 -23.41 -25.51 -46.43
N TYR A 500 -23.68 -25.63 -47.73
CA TYR A 500 -22.99 -24.93 -48.81
C TYR A 500 -24.01 -24.53 -49.88
N ASN A 501 -23.63 -23.61 -50.76
CA ASN A 501 -24.39 -23.33 -51.98
C ASN A 501 -24.33 -24.55 -52.93
N ASP A 502 -25.40 -24.78 -53.70
CA ASP A 502 -25.54 -25.95 -54.58
C ASP A 502 -24.37 -26.07 -55.59
N ASP A 503 -23.96 -24.96 -56.20
CA ASP A 503 -22.81 -24.90 -57.12
C ASP A 503 -21.50 -25.32 -56.47
N PHE A 504 -21.34 -25.06 -55.16
CA PHE A 504 -20.13 -25.41 -54.42
C PHE A 504 -20.14 -26.89 -54.02
N ARG A 505 -21.30 -27.45 -53.65
CA ARG A 505 -21.44 -28.90 -53.35
C ARG A 505 -20.91 -29.77 -54.49
N GLN A 506 -21.27 -29.43 -55.72
CA GLN A 506 -20.77 -30.12 -56.92
C GLN A 506 -19.24 -30.10 -57.04
N LYS A 507 -18.59 -28.98 -56.65
CA LYS A 507 -17.13 -28.82 -56.71
C LYS A 507 -16.38 -29.62 -55.64
N ILE A 508 -17.03 -29.97 -54.55
CA ILE A 508 -16.46 -30.79 -53.46
C ILE A 508 -16.89 -32.27 -53.52
N HIS A 509 -17.59 -32.67 -54.59
CA HIS A 509 -18.10 -34.03 -54.82
C HIS A 509 -19.11 -34.51 -53.77
N LEU A 510 -19.98 -33.59 -53.32
CA LEU A 510 -21.18 -33.86 -52.54
C LEU A 510 -22.42 -33.56 -53.39
#